data_AF-A0A7C4AHE8-F1
#
_entry.id   AF-A0A7C4AHE8-F1
#
_cell.length_a   1.000
_cell.length_b   1.000
_cell.length_c   1.000
_cell.angle_alpha   90.00
_cell.angle_beta   90.00
_cell.angle_gamma   90.00
#
_symmetry.space_group_name_H-M   'P 1'
#
loop_
_entity.id
_entity.type
_entity.pdbx_description
1 polymer ?
#
loop_
_entity_poly.entity_id
_entity_poly.type
_entity_poly.pdbx_seq_one_letter_code
_entity_poly.pdbx_strand_id
1 'polypeptide(L)'
;MTPGGQPGPWDTLRPEILEFSPYSPGLSIDEIRERFGLTSVIKLASNENPLGASPLVQRVLSRRAEVVFRYPQSGNPKLVKAIAAQHGVDPACVV
;
A
#
# COMPACT_ATOMS: atom_id res chain seq x y z
N MET A 1 -2.40 9.13 -34.49
CA MET A 1 -1.60 8.88 -35.71
C MET A 1 -0.43 9.84 -35.74
N THR A 2 0.76 9.36 -35.36
CA THR A 2 2.04 10.05 -35.59
C THR A 2 2.34 10.12 -37.10
N PRO A 3 2.97 11.20 -37.60
CA PRO A 3 3.44 11.24 -38.98
C PRO A 3 4.53 10.17 -39.18
N GLY A 4 4.31 9.19 -40.08
CA GLY A 4 5.34 8.21 -40.45
C GLY A 4 4.97 6.72 -40.32
N GLY A 5 3.74 6.37 -39.94
CA GLY A 5 3.27 4.96 -39.95
C GLY A 5 3.96 4.01 -38.96
N GLN A 6 4.83 4.53 -38.10
CA GLN A 6 5.41 3.80 -36.98
C GLN A 6 4.42 3.85 -35.81
N PRO A 7 4.08 2.69 -35.20
CA PRO A 7 3.23 2.67 -34.02
C PRO A 7 3.86 3.54 -32.93
N GLY A 8 3.08 4.48 -32.41
CA GLY A 8 3.46 5.28 -31.26
C GLY A 8 3.65 4.39 -30.03
N PRO A 9 4.28 4.89 -28.96
CA PRO A 9 4.57 4.11 -27.75
C PRO A 9 3.32 3.53 -27.07
N TRP A 10 2.13 4.00 -27.45
CA TRP A 10 0.84 3.60 -26.91
C TRP A 10 0.10 2.58 -27.78
N ASP A 11 0.54 2.36 -29.03
CA ASP A 11 -0.15 1.49 -29.99
C ASP A 11 0.02 -0.01 -29.69
N THR A 12 0.89 -0.35 -28.72
CA THR A 12 1.05 -1.71 -28.18
C THR A 12 0.29 -1.94 -26.86
N LEU A 13 -0.35 -0.90 -26.32
CA LEU A 13 -1.11 -1.03 -25.09
C LEU A 13 -2.40 -1.81 -25.34
N ARG A 14 -2.78 -2.58 -24.32
CA ARG A 14 -4.10 -3.19 -24.24
C ARG A 14 -5.19 -2.11 -24.30
N PRO A 15 -6.23 -2.25 -25.14
CA PRO A 15 -7.28 -1.23 -25.28
C PRO A 15 -7.92 -0.84 -23.94
N GLU A 16 -8.05 -1.79 -23.02
CA GLU A 16 -8.65 -1.58 -21.69
C GLU A 16 -7.87 -0.55 -20.83
N ILE A 17 -6.58 -0.35 -21.11
CA ILE A 17 -5.76 0.67 -20.40
C ILE A 17 -6.21 2.09 -20.77
N LEU A 18 -6.73 2.26 -21.98
CA LEU A 18 -7.17 3.56 -22.48
C LEU A 18 -8.56 3.96 -21.95
N GLU A 19 -9.30 3.01 -21.36
CA GLU A 19 -10.68 3.21 -20.92
C GLU A 19 -10.81 3.77 -19.50
N PHE A 20 -9.81 3.59 -18.64
CA PHE A 20 -9.87 4.11 -17.27
C PHE A 20 -9.13 5.44 -17.11
N SER A 21 -9.66 6.29 -16.25
CA SER A 21 -8.97 7.51 -15.84
C SER A 21 -7.71 7.17 -15.04
N PRO A 22 -6.57 7.82 -15.31
CA PRO A 22 -5.37 7.64 -14.51
C PRO A 22 -5.65 7.82 -13.03
N TYR A 23 -5.03 6.98 -12.20
CA TYR A 23 -5.12 7.11 -10.75
C TYR A 23 -4.54 8.45 -10.30
N SER A 24 -5.33 9.21 -9.54
CA SER A 24 -4.89 10.44 -8.90
C SER A 24 -4.70 10.17 -7.42
N PRO A 25 -3.45 10.05 -6.92
CA PRO A 25 -3.20 9.87 -5.50
C PRO A 25 -3.65 11.11 -4.71
N GLY A 26 -4.17 10.89 -3.51
CA GLY A 26 -4.36 11.97 -2.55
C GLY A 26 -3.01 12.57 -2.14
N LEU A 27 -3.01 13.88 -1.85
CA LEU A 27 -1.82 14.56 -1.35
C LEU A 27 -1.44 14.05 0.05
N SER A 28 -0.14 13.89 0.27
CA SER A 28 0.44 13.69 1.59
C SER A 28 0.27 14.92 2.47
N ILE A 29 0.48 14.75 3.78
CA ILE A 29 0.42 15.86 4.74
C ILE A 29 1.45 16.94 4.39
N ASP A 30 2.65 16.55 3.97
CA ASP A 30 3.73 17.50 3.69
C ASP A 30 3.47 18.27 2.39
N GLU A 31 2.93 17.62 1.35
CA GLU A 31 2.48 18.29 0.14
C GLU A 31 1.35 19.31 0.42
N ILE A 32 0.42 18.98 1.32
CA ILE A 32 -0.63 19.91 1.75
C ILE A 32 -0.03 21.11 2.51
N ARG A 33 0.94 20.87 3.40
CA ARG A 33 1.60 21.95 4.15
C ARG A 33 2.31 22.92 3.21
N GLU A 34 3.09 22.41 2.27
CA GLU A 34 3.83 23.23 1.31
C GLU A 34 2.89 24.01 0.39
N ARG A 35 1.90 23.32 -0.20
CA ARG A 35 0.96 23.93 -1.16
C ARG A 35 0.13 25.06 -0.57
N PHE A 36 -0.26 24.95 0.70
CA PHE A 36 -1.16 25.90 1.34
C PHE A 36 -0.49 26.76 2.43
N GLY A 37 0.82 26.64 2.62
CA GLY A 37 1.55 27.40 3.64
C GLY A 37 1.10 27.08 5.08
N LEU A 38 0.68 25.85 5.34
CA LEU A 38 0.13 25.44 6.64
C LEU A 38 1.23 24.95 7.57
N THR A 39 1.20 25.41 8.82
CA THR A 39 2.09 24.89 9.88
C THR A 39 1.59 23.55 10.43
N SER A 40 0.28 23.28 10.32
CA SER A 40 -0.36 22.09 10.86
C SER A 40 -1.47 21.58 9.95
N VAL A 41 -1.64 20.26 9.92
CA VAL A 41 -2.68 19.55 9.17
C VAL A 41 -3.23 18.45 10.06
N ILE A 42 -4.55 18.40 10.21
CA ILE A 42 -5.26 17.31 10.89
C ILE A 42 -5.86 16.41 9.80
N LYS A 43 -5.31 15.19 9.65
CA LYS A 43 -5.73 14.25 8.61
C LYS A 43 -6.82 13.31 9.15
N LEU A 44 -8.00 13.35 8.52
CA LEU A 44 -9.16 12.51 8.86
C LEU A 44 -9.71 11.73 7.64
N ALA A 45 -8.92 11.59 6.58
CA ALA A 45 -9.40 11.20 5.24
C ALA A 45 -9.07 9.75 4.83
N SER A 46 -8.47 8.92 5.70
CA SER A 46 -7.93 7.61 5.30
C SER A 46 -8.25 6.46 6.27
N ASN A 47 -9.20 6.64 7.19
CA ASN A 47 -9.54 5.65 8.23
C ASN A 47 -8.33 5.15 9.04
N GLU A 48 -7.30 6.00 9.18
CA GLU A 48 -6.12 5.71 9.97
C GLU A 48 -6.50 5.64 11.46
N ASN A 49 -5.84 4.74 12.21
CA ASN A 49 -6.05 4.67 13.66
C ASN A 49 -5.32 5.85 14.34
N PRO A 50 -6.03 6.79 15.01
CA PRO A 50 -5.40 7.95 15.64
C PRO A 50 -4.49 7.58 16.81
N LEU A 51 -4.59 6.36 17.35
CA LEU A 51 -3.71 5.85 18.39
C LEU A 51 -2.36 5.35 17.85
N GLY A 52 -2.20 5.28 16.52
CA GLY A 52 -1.02 4.75 15.86
C GLY A 52 -0.89 3.23 16.00
N ALA A 53 0.31 2.72 15.72
CA ALA A 53 0.61 1.29 15.82
C ALA A 53 0.69 0.84 17.28
N SER A 54 0.23 -0.39 17.57
CA SER A 54 0.35 -1.01 18.90
C SER A 54 1.79 -0.94 19.45
N PRO A 55 2.01 -0.60 20.74
CA PRO A 55 3.34 -0.59 21.35
C PRO A 55 4.07 -1.93 21.24
N LEU A 56 3.34 -3.06 21.20
CA LEU A 56 3.94 -4.38 20.97
C LEU A 56 4.53 -4.49 19.56
N VAL A 57 3.78 -4.02 18.56
CA VAL A 57 4.22 -4.01 17.15
C VAL A 57 5.43 -3.11 16.98
N GLN A 58 5.42 -1.90 17.56
CA GLN A 58 6.58 -0.99 17.51
C GLN A 58 7.86 -1.66 18.02
N ARG A 59 7.80 -2.34 19.18
CA ARG A 59 8.95 -3.07 19.74
C ARG A 59 9.43 -4.20 18.83
N VAL A 60 8.52 -4.95 18.21
CA VAL A 60 8.88 -6.04 17.30
C VAL A 60 9.55 -5.49 16.04
N LEU A 61 9.02 -4.42 15.45
CA LEU A 61 9.61 -3.79 14.27
C LEU A 61 11.01 -3.26 14.56
N SER A 62 11.21 -2.56 15.69
CA SER A 62 12.54 -2.07 16.08
C SER A 62 13.56 -3.22 16.22
N ARG A 63 13.16 -4.36 16.81
CA ARG A 63 14.03 -5.54 16.98
C ARG A 63 14.28 -6.33 15.70
N ARG A 64 13.42 -6.19 14.69
CA ARG A 64 13.49 -6.95 13.43
C ARG A 64 13.98 -6.11 12.25
N ALA A 65 14.30 -4.83 12.47
CA ALA A 65 14.74 -3.90 11.44
C ALA A 65 15.94 -4.44 10.64
N GLU A 66 16.87 -5.16 11.30
CA GLU A 66 18.05 -5.71 10.65
C GLU A 66 17.76 -6.82 9.63
N VAL A 67 16.59 -7.47 9.67
CA VAL A 67 16.25 -8.59 8.76
C VAL A 67 15.29 -8.21 7.64
N VAL A 68 14.84 -6.95 7.55
CA VAL A 68 13.81 -6.51 6.58
C VAL A 68 14.24 -6.60 5.12
N PHE A 69 15.55 -6.75 4.87
CA PHE A 69 16.11 -6.98 3.53
C PHE A 69 15.86 -8.39 2.99
N ARG A 70 15.33 -9.31 3.81
CA ARG A 70 15.01 -10.68 3.41
C ARG A 70 13.55 -10.78 3.00
N TYR A 71 13.28 -11.50 1.91
CA TYR A 71 11.91 -11.87 1.53
C TYR A 71 11.24 -12.68 2.65
N PRO A 72 9.92 -12.49 2.87
CA PRO A 72 9.17 -13.32 3.80
C PRO A 72 9.06 -14.76 3.28
N GLN A 73 8.75 -15.69 4.18
CA GLN A 73 8.42 -17.06 3.80
C GLN A 73 7.16 -17.06 2.92
N SER A 74 7.23 -17.72 1.77
CA SER A 74 6.09 -17.88 0.86
C SER A 74 4.86 -18.41 1.59
N GLY A 75 3.69 -17.80 1.32
CA GLY A 75 2.41 -18.17 1.93
C GLY A 75 2.24 -17.76 3.40
N ASN A 76 3.21 -17.10 4.04
CA ASN A 76 3.10 -16.56 5.41
C ASN A 76 2.50 -17.53 6.46
N PRO A 77 2.96 -18.79 6.57
CA PRO A 77 2.24 -19.84 7.31
C PRO A 77 2.07 -19.54 8.80
N LYS A 78 2.99 -18.77 9.41
CA LYS A 78 2.87 -18.32 10.80
C LYS A 78 1.73 -17.34 11.00
N LEU A 79 1.52 -16.41 10.05
CA LEU A 79 0.45 -15.43 10.10
C LEU A 79 -0.91 -16.09 9.84
N VAL A 80 -0.98 -16.92 8.80
CA VAL A 80 -2.17 -17.72 8.47
C VAL A 80 -2.65 -18.52 9.69
N LYS A 81 -1.75 -19.27 10.34
CA LYS A 81 -2.08 -20.05 11.54
C LYS A 81 -2.57 -19.16 12.70
N ALA A 82 -1.94 -17.99 12.91
CA ALA A 82 -2.32 -17.09 13.99
C ALA A 82 -3.72 -16.48 13.78
N ILE A 83 -4.02 -16.03 12.55
CA ILE A 83 -5.34 -15.50 12.18
C ILE A 83 -6.41 -16.60 12.29
N ALA A 84 -6.14 -17.78 11.72
CA ALA A 84 -7.07 -18.90 11.78
C ALA A 84 -7.43 -19.29 13.23
N ALA A 85 -6.43 -19.39 14.11
CA ALA A 85 -6.64 -19.67 15.52
C ALA A 85 -7.42 -18.55 16.24
N GLN A 86 -7.13 -17.28 15.94
CA GLN A 86 -7.82 -16.14 16.53
C GLN A 86 -9.32 -16.12 16.17
N HIS A 87 -9.67 -16.57 14.96
CA HIS A 87 -11.04 -16.56 14.45
C HIS A 87 -11.75 -17.92 14.54
N GLY A 88 -11.07 -18.99 14.97
CA GLY A 88 -11.63 -20.33 15.10
C GLY A 88 -11.99 -20.98 13.75
N VAL A 89 -11.23 -20.71 12.69
CA VAL A 89 -11.46 -21.23 11.33
C VAL A 89 -10.33 -22.14 10.87
N ASP A 90 -10.57 -22.90 9.80
CA ASP A 90 -9.52 -23.65 9.12
C ASP A 90 -8.47 -22.69 8.50
N PRO A 91 -7.16 -22.92 8.66
CA PRO A 91 -6.11 -22.18 7.96
C PRO A 91 -6.32 -22.02 6.44
N ALA A 92 -6.98 -22.97 5.78
CA ALA A 92 -7.32 -22.88 4.36
C ALA A 92 -8.33 -21.76 4.03
N CYS A 93 -8.99 -21.20 5.03
CA CYS A 93 -9.90 -20.05 4.88
C CYS A 93 -9.18 -18.69 4.99
N VAL A 94 -7.86 -18.66 5.21
CA VAL A 94 -7.06 -17.44 5.34
C VAL A 94 -6.08 -17.33 4.16
N VAL A 95 -6.17 -16.23 3.41
CA VAL A 95 -5.34 -15.93 2.22
C VAL A 95 -4.49 -14.69 2.42
#